data_AF-A0A3C0UBV3-F1
#
_entry.id   AF-A0A3C0UBV3-F1
#
_cell.length_a   1.000
_cell.length_b   1.000
_cell.length_c   1.000
_cell.angle_alpha   90.00
_cell.angle_beta   90.00
_cell.angle_gamma   90.00
#
_symmetry.space_group_name_H-M   'P 1'
#
loop_
_entity.id
_entity.type
_entity.pdbx_description
1 polymer ?
#
loop_
_entity_poly.entity_id
_entity_poly.type
_entity_poly.pdbx_seq_one_letter_code
_entity_poly.pdbx_strand_id
1 'polypeptide(L)' 'MFKKLVAIEPLNLTPSAKLQLSKYAEEVALLRDIPESDEEIIRRIGNADAVLLSYTSRLEKKILA' A
#
# COMPACT_ATOMS: atom_id res chain seq x y z
N MET A 1 14.92 2.32 7.07
CA MET A 1 13.53 2.56 7.53
C MET A 1 12.80 3.26 6.40
N PHE A 2 11.59 2.85 6.05
CA PHE A 2 10.76 3.59 5.10
C PHE A 2 10.18 4.85 5.76
N LYS A 3 10.02 5.95 5.03
CA LYS A 3 9.26 7.12 5.51
C LYS A 3 7.78 6.81 5.47
N LYS A 4 7.29 6.25 4.36
CA LYS A 4 5.87 5.92 4.19
C LYS A 4 5.66 4.58 3.53
N LEU A 5 4.89 3.73 4.20
CA LEU A 5 4.38 2.46 3.68
C LEU A 5 2.88 2.57 3.44
N VAL A 6 2.42 2.19 2.25
CA VAL A 6 0.99 2.23 1.88
C VAL A 6 0.51 0.85 1.49
N ALA A 7 -0.54 0.34 2.15
CA ALA A 7 -1.36 -0.73 1.59
C ALA A 7 -2.44 -0.13 0.71
N ILE A 8 -2.37 -0.39 -0.59
CA ILE A 8 -3.25 0.24 -1.59
C ILE A 8 -4.67 -0.34 -1.61
N GLU A 9 -4.91 -1.42 -0.89
CA GLU A 9 -6.19 -2.13 -0.83
C GLU A 9 -6.28 -2.97 0.46
N PRO A 10 -7.46 -3.55 0.80
CA PRO A 10 -7.62 -4.35 2.00
C PRO A 10 -6.69 -5.57 2.01
N LEU A 11 -5.93 -5.69 3.10
CA LEU A 11 -5.09 -6.84 3.36
C LEU A 11 -5.66 -7.64 4.53
N ASN A 12 -5.61 -8.97 4.44
CA ASN A 12 -5.95 -9.88 5.53
C ASN A 12 -4.83 -9.96 6.59
N LEU A 13 -4.39 -8.80 7.08
CA LEU A 13 -3.39 -8.70 8.14
C LEU A 13 -4.04 -8.95 9.49
N THR A 14 -3.41 -9.80 10.29
CA THR A 14 -3.74 -9.93 11.71
C THR A 14 -3.46 -8.62 12.44
N PRO A 15 -4.09 -8.38 13.61
CA PRO A 15 -3.79 -7.19 14.41
C PRO A 15 -2.30 -7.08 14.77
N SER A 16 -1.62 -8.19 15.05
CA SER A 16 -0.19 -8.21 15.34
C SER A 16 0.65 -7.82 14.13
N ALA A 17 0.30 -8.26 12.92
CA ALA A 17 1.00 -7.87 11.70
C ALA A 17 0.87 -6.36 11.43
N LYS A 18 -0.33 -5.79 11.62
CA LYS A 18 -0.55 -4.34 11.51
C LYS A 18 0.34 -3.56 12.48
N LEU A 19 0.50 -4.05 13.71
CA LEU A 19 1.39 -3.44 14.69
C LEU A 19 2.87 -3.62 14.35
N GLN A 20 3.28 -4.70 13.68
CA GLN A 20 4.68 -4.87 13.26
C GLN A 20 5.08 -3.91 12.14
N LEU A 21 4.16 -3.48 11.27
CA LEU A 21 4.48 -2.57 10.15
C LEU A 21 5.09 -1.25 10.63
N SER A 22 4.68 -0.74 11.81
CA SER A 22 5.24 0.49 12.38
C SER A 22 6.71 0.36 12.79
N LYS A 23 7.28 -0.86 12.83
CA LYS A 23 8.72 -1.06 13.03
C LYS A 23 9.55 -0.86 11.77
N TYR A 24 8.92 -0.82 10.60
CA TYR A 24 9.59 -0.75 9.30
C TYR A 24 9.35 0.59 8.57
N ALA A 25 8.32 1.34 8.97
CA ALA A 25 7.98 2.63 8.40
C ALA A 25 7.56 3.66 9.46
N GLU A 26 7.90 4.93 9.24
CA GLU A 26 7.47 6.05 10.09
C GLU A 26 5.97 6.31 9.97
N GLU A 27 5.42 6.23 8.74
CA GLU A 27 4.00 6.31 8.43
C GLU A 27 3.52 5.01 7.79
N VAL A 28 2.39 4.47 8.27
CA VAL A 28 1.72 3.30 7.69
C VAL A 28 0.28 3.66 7.36
N ALA A 29 -0.06 3.70 6.07
CA ALA A 29 -1.41 3.94 5.59
C ALA A 29 -2.04 2.62 5.11
N LEU A 30 -3.17 2.23 5.69
CA LEU A 30 -3.90 1.02 5.32
C LEU A 30 -5.26 1.39 4.73
N LEU A 31 -5.38 1.38 3.40
CA LEU A 31 -6.63 1.69 2.70
C LEU A 31 -7.63 0.52 2.82
N ARG A 32 -8.93 0.86 2.86
CA ARG A 32 -10.00 -0.06 3.27
C ARG A 32 -10.88 -0.55 2.12
N ASP A 33 -10.57 -0.14 0.92
CA ASP A 33 -11.32 -0.34 -0.30
C ASP A 33 -10.37 -0.67 -1.46
N ILE A 34 -10.85 -1.39 -2.46
CA ILE A 34 -10.06 -1.82 -3.62
C ILE A 34 -10.01 -0.63 -4.60
N PRO A 35 -8.84 -0.27 -5.13
CA PRO A 35 -8.75 0.78 -6.14
C PRO A 35 -9.49 0.37 -7.42
N GLU A 36 -10.20 1.31 -8.04
CA GLU A 36 -11.05 1.06 -9.20
C GLU A 36 -10.35 1.32 -10.54
N SER A 37 -9.19 2.00 -10.53
CA SER A 37 -8.42 2.29 -11.74
C SER A 37 -6.92 2.42 -11.50
N ASP A 38 -6.15 2.41 -12.59
CA ASP A 38 -4.70 2.63 -12.54
C ASP A 38 -4.34 4.02 -12.05
N GLU A 39 -5.12 5.05 -12.39
CA GLU A 39 -4.95 6.42 -11.89
C GLU A 39 -5.14 6.49 -10.38
N GLU A 40 -6.09 5.72 -9.86
CA GLU A 40 -6.29 5.61 -8.43
C GLU A 40 -5.11 4.90 -7.76
N ILE A 41 -4.60 3.81 -8.35
CA ILE A 41 -3.40 3.13 -7.84
C ILE A 41 -2.22 4.11 -7.81
N ILE A 42 -1.98 4.86 -8.89
CA ILE A 42 -0.92 5.88 -8.97
C ILE A 42 -1.10 6.91 -7.85
N ARG A 43 -2.32 7.40 -7.62
CA ARG A 43 -2.61 8.36 -6.54
C ARG A 43 -2.35 7.77 -5.16
N ARG A 44 -2.72 6.52 -4.92
CA ARG A 44 -2.54 5.82 -3.64
C ARG A 44 -1.06 5.54 -3.35
N ILE A 45 -0.29 5.17 -4.37
CA ILE A 45 1.16 4.98 -4.27
C ILE A 45 1.84 6.31 -4.03
N GLY A 46 1.56 7.33 -4.85
CA GLY A 46 2.02 8.70 -4.66
C GLY A 46 3.46 8.82 -4.19
N ASN A 47 3.65 9.30 -2.95
CA ASN A 47 4.94 9.50 -2.31
C ASN A 47 5.36 8.37 -1.36
N ALA A 48 4.82 7.16 -1.53
CA ALA A 48 5.17 6.00 -0.71
C ALA A 48 6.56 5.47 -1.09
N ASP A 49 7.37 5.10 -0.09
CA ASP A 49 8.62 4.39 -0.32
C ASP A 49 8.41 2.88 -0.46
N ALA A 50 7.32 2.37 0.12
CA ALA A 50 6.95 0.96 0.09
C ALA A 50 5.44 0.81 -0.10
N VAL A 51 5.07 -0.19 -0.91
CA VAL A 51 3.67 -0.49 -1.23
C VAL A 51 3.37 -1.94 -0.91
N LEU A 52 2.26 -2.19 -0.24
CA LEU A 52 1.67 -3.50 -0.06
C LEU A 52 0.41 -3.62 -0.93
N LEU A 53 0.32 -4.73 -1.66
CA LEU A 53 -0.83 -5.09 -2.49
C LEU A 53 -1.31 -6.50 -2.13
N SER A 54 -2.58 -6.74 -2.39
CA SER A 54 -3.21 -8.07 -2.42
C SER A 54 -3.18 -8.61 -3.85
N TYR A 55 -3.97 -9.65 -4.11
CA TYR A 55 -4.13 -10.27 -5.43
C TYR A 55 -5.26 -9.66 -6.28
N THR A 56 -5.96 -8.64 -5.74
CA THR A 56 -7.09 -7.98 -6.41
C THR A 56 -6.67 -6.85 -7.33
N SER A 57 -5.48 -6.27 -7.11
CA SER A 57 -4.88 -5.23 -7.94
C SER A 57 -3.60 -5.71 -8.62
N ARG A 58 -3.21 -5.06 -9.73
CA ARG A 58 -1.94 -5.32 -10.43
C ARG A 58 -1.13 -4.04 -10.53
N LEU A 59 0.16 -4.13 -10.21
CA LEU A 59 1.13 -3.05 -10.46
C LEU A 59 1.77 -3.26 -11.83
N GLU A 60 1.15 -2.70 -12.86
CA GLU A 60 1.70 -2.71 -14.21
C GLU A 60 2.85 -1.70 -14.37
N LYS A 61 3.71 -1.91 -15.37
CA LYS A 61 4.86 -1.02 -15.64
C LYS A 61 4.46 0.45 -15.75
N LYS A 62 3.28 0.75 -16.31
CA LYS A 62 2.76 2.11 -16.48
C LYS A 62 2.43 2.82 -15.15
N ILE A 63 2.21 2.05 -14.08
CA ILE A 63 1.91 2.55 -12.73
C ILE A 63 3.20 2.91 -11.98
N LEU A 64 4.30 2.23 -12.30
CA LEU A 64 5.62 2.39 -11.66
C LEU A 64 6.56 3.34 -12.41
N ALA A 65 6.09 3.95 -13.50
CA ALA A 65 6.90 4.74 -14.42
C ALA A 65 7.18 6.16 -13.93
#